data_AF-A0A524KQN7-F1
#
_entry.id   AF-A0A524KQN7-F1
#
_cell.length_a   1.000
_cell.length_b   1.000
_cell.length_c   1.000
_cell.angle_alpha   90.00
_cell.angle_beta   90.00
_cell.angle_gamma   90.00
#
_symmetry.space_group_name_H-M   'P 1'
#
loop_
_entity.id
_entity.type
_entity.pdbx_description
1 polymer ?
#
loop_
_entity_poly.entity_id
_entity_poly.type
_entity_poly.pdbx_seq_one_letter_code
_entity_poly.pdbx_strand_id
1 'polypeptide(L)'
;MRIFPLGGEGEQFGGHKGYGLAVMVDILCRVLCGASFGLQVSDTATSSARVSHFFGATRIGAFRDPAEFRKDMDRMLKDVRLSPPAAGAERVYFAGQKEFEHEAEVKRSGVPLFAETVASLEKISRDTAVPMPETVGIGGMP
;
A
#
# COMPACT_ATOMS: atom_id res chain seq x y z
N MET A 1 1.44 22.02 -2.24
CA MET A 1 1.45 21.08 -1.09
C MET A 1 2.89 20.63 -0.88
N ARG A 2 3.48 20.80 0.32
CA ARG A 2 4.78 20.20 0.65
C ARG A 2 4.54 18.83 1.28
N ILE A 3 5.29 17.82 0.85
CA ILE A 3 5.24 16.47 1.43
C ILE A 3 6.50 16.31 2.29
N PHE A 4 6.34 15.87 3.53
CA PHE A 4 7.44 15.58 4.44
C PHE A 4 7.69 14.06 4.52
N PRO A 5 8.92 13.63 4.84
CA PRO A 5 9.20 12.23 5.10
C PRO A 5 8.43 11.70 6.32
N LEU A 6 8.38 10.38 6.49
CA LEU A 6 7.92 9.75 7.72
C LEU A 6 8.69 10.34 8.93
N GLY A 7 7.97 10.80 9.95
CA GLY A 7 8.55 11.50 11.09
C GLY A 7 8.55 13.04 10.96
N GLY A 8 8.02 13.59 9.88
CA GLY A 8 7.75 15.03 9.76
C GLY A 8 8.97 15.89 9.38
N GLU A 9 8.90 17.18 9.68
CA GLU A 9 9.96 18.13 9.40
C GLU A 9 11.12 18.00 10.41
N GLY A 10 12.35 18.05 9.91
CA GLY A 10 13.56 18.03 10.74
C GLY A 10 13.79 16.71 11.49
N GLU A 11 14.43 16.80 12.65
CA GLU A 11 14.91 15.62 13.38
C GLU A 11 14.11 15.29 14.63
N GLN A 12 13.40 16.26 15.20
CA GLN A 12 12.73 16.16 16.50
C GLN A 12 11.74 14.99 16.58
N PHE A 13 10.96 14.79 15.52
CA PHE A 13 9.98 13.70 15.41
C PHE A 13 10.46 12.55 14.51
N GLY A 14 11.75 12.55 14.15
CA GLY A 14 12.39 11.47 13.39
C GLY A 14 12.32 11.61 11.87
N GLY A 15 12.07 12.80 11.31
CA GLY A 15 12.02 13.03 9.86
C GLY A 15 13.26 12.56 9.09
N HIS A 16 14.46 12.68 9.70
CA HIS A 16 15.70 12.14 9.12
C HIS A 16 15.67 10.62 8.90
N LYS A 17 14.89 9.87 9.70
CA LYS A 17 14.71 8.41 9.52
C LYS A 17 13.84 8.11 8.31
N GLY A 18 12.73 8.83 8.15
CA GLY A 18 11.89 8.71 6.96
C GLY A 18 12.60 9.12 5.68
N TYR A 19 13.44 10.16 5.75
CA TYR A 19 14.33 10.54 4.65
C TYR A 19 15.29 9.39 4.30
N GLY A 20 15.95 8.79 5.30
CA GLY A 20 16.82 7.63 5.08
C GLY A 20 16.10 6.44 4.44
N LEU A 21 14.87 6.14 4.87
CA LEU A 21 14.04 5.10 4.23
C LEU A 21 13.71 5.42 2.77
N ALA A 22 13.40 6.68 2.45
CA ALA A 22 13.16 7.12 1.07
C ALA A 22 14.42 6.99 0.20
N VAL A 23 15.59 7.36 0.73
CA VAL A 23 16.88 7.20 0.04
C VAL A 23 17.19 5.73 -0.21
N MET A 24 16.91 4.84 0.74
CA MET A 24 17.08 3.40 0.55
C MET A 24 16.23 2.86 -0.61
N VAL A 25 14.99 3.34 -0.76
CA VAL A 25 14.14 2.99 -1.91
C VAL A 25 14.77 3.45 -3.23
N ASP A 26 15.28 4.67 -3.30
CA ASP A 26 15.96 5.18 -4.51
C ASP A 26 17.23 4.39 -4.85
N ILE A 27 18.01 3.98 -3.84
CA ILE A 27 19.18 3.15 -4.03
C ILE A 27 18.78 1.80 -4.65
N LEU A 28 17.84 1.09 -4.04
CA LEU A 28 17.47 -0.27 -4.45
C LEU A 28 16.73 -0.30 -5.78
N CYS A 29 15.80 0.64 -6.00
CA CYS A 29 15.00 0.67 -7.21
C CYS A 29 15.77 1.27 -8.39
N ARG A 30 16.59 2.31 -8.16
CA ARG A 30 17.09 3.17 -9.24
C ARG A 30 18.59 3.05 -9.42
N VAL A 31 19.36 3.43 -8.39
CA VAL A 31 20.83 3.45 -8.46
C VAL A 31 21.37 2.06 -8.78
N LEU A 32 20.87 1.03 -8.09
CA LEU A 32 21.28 -0.36 -8.29
C LEU A 32 21.06 -0.86 -9.73
N CYS A 33 19.99 -0.39 -10.37
CA CYS A 33 19.63 -0.78 -11.74
C CYS A 33 20.13 0.21 -12.81
N GLY A 34 20.92 1.23 -12.43
CA GLY A 34 21.46 2.23 -13.35
C GLY A 34 20.43 3.21 -13.92
N ALA A 35 19.31 3.44 -13.24
CA ALA A 35 18.28 4.39 -13.65
C ALA A 35 18.51 5.80 -13.08
N SER A 36 17.98 6.84 -13.75
CA SER A 36 17.92 8.23 -13.21
C SER A 36 17.22 8.24 -11.86
N PHE A 37 17.58 9.11 -10.91
CA PHE A 37 17.07 9.12 -9.52
C PHE A 37 16.80 10.54 -8.99
N GLY A 38 16.18 10.66 -7.81
CA GLY A 38 15.90 11.95 -7.18
C GLY A 38 15.04 12.89 -8.03
N LEU A 39 15.50 14.13 -8.23
CA LEU A 39 14.77 15.15 -8.99
C LEU A 39 14.76 14.92 -10.51
N GLN A 40 15.53 13.95 -11.00
CA GLN A 40 15.57 13.61 -12.43
C GLN A 40 14.41 12.70 -12.87
N VAL A 41 13.54 12.34 -11.93
CA VAL A 41 12.39 11.47 -12.15
C VAL A 41 11.21 12.34 -12.53
N SER A 42 10.82 12.32 -13.80
CA SER A 42 9.70 13.11 -14.29
C SER A 42 8.97 12.40 -15.42
N ASP A 43 7.66 12.63 -15.47
CA ASP A 43 6.88 12.28 -16.65
C ASP A 43 7.37 13.09 -17.85
N THR A 44 7.43 12.43 -18.99
CA THR A 44 7.62 13.07 -20.29
C THR A 44 6.31 13.06 -21.06
N ALA A 45 6.22 13.84 -22.13
CA ALA A 45 5.05 13.86 -23.01
C ALA A 45 4.68 12.47 -23.59
N THR A 46 5.61 11.52 -23.56
CA THR A 46 5.48 10.20 -24.18
C THR A 46 5.74 9.05 -23.22
N SER A 47 6.04 9.30 -21.94
CA SER A 47 6.34 8.24 -20.97
C SER A 47 6.06 8.68 -19.53
N SER A 48 5.44 7.81 -18.76
CA SER A 48 5.33 7.96 -17.31
C SER A 48 6.66 7.64 -16.64
N ALA A 49 7.33 8.65 -16.09
CA ALA A 49 8.51 8.71 -15.19
C ALA A 49 9.65 7.66 -15.27
N ARG A 50 9.62 6.73 -16.22
CA ARG A 50 10.44 5.50 -16.26
C ARG A 50 10.71 4.95 -14.86
N VAL A 51 9.63 4.64 -14.14
CA VAL A 51 9.70 4.16 -12.76
C VAL A 51 10.47 2.84 -12.71
N SER A 52 11.37 2.72 -11.74
CA SER A 52 12.12 1.49 -11.48
C SER A 52 11.63 0.82 -10.21
N HIS A 53 11.74 -0.50 -10.17
CA HIS A 53 11.23 -1.34 -9.08
C HIS A 53 12.32 -2.29 -8.58
N PHE A 54 12.29 -2.57 -7.28
CA PHE A 54 13.11 -3.59 -6.66
C PHE A 54 12.21 -4.67 -6.06
N PHE A 55 12.56 -5.93 -6.30
CA PHE A 55 11.88 -7.09 -5.71
C PHE A 55 12.89 -7.96 -4.98
N GLY A 56 12.64 -8.24 -3.70
CA GLY A 56 13.47 -9.12 -2.87
C GLY A 56 12.66 -10.33 -2.41
N ALA A 57 13.24 -11.52 -2.51
CA ALA A 57 12.67 -12.75 -2.00
C ALA A 57 13.71 -13.53 -1.19
N THR A 58 13.36 -13.88 0.04
CA THR A 58 14.26 -14.62 0.95
C THR A 58 13.72 -16.04 1.14
N ARG A 59 14.54 -17.05 0.83
CA ARG A 59 14.18 -18.46 1.05
C ARG A 59 14.24 -18.80 2.54
N ILE A 60 13.10 -18.83 3.22
CA ILE A 60 13.01 -19.14 4.67
C ILE A 60 13.70 -20.48 5.01
N GLY A 61 13.50 -21.51 4.19
CA GLY A 61 14.09 -22.84 4.39
C GLY A 61 15.62 -22.89 4.32
N ALA A 62 16.30 -21.81 3.91
CA ALA A 62 17.75 -21.69 4.01
C ALA A 62 18.23 -21.25 5.41
N PHE A 63 17.32 -20.81 6.29
CA PHE A 63 17.64 -20.32 7.63
C PHE A 63 17.10 -21.23 8.73
N ARG A 64 15.86 -21.73 8.58
CA ARG A 64 15.21 -22.63 9.55
C ARG A 64 14.04 -23.39 8.92
N ASP A 65 13.52 -24.37 9.64
CA ASP A 65 12.29 -25.07 9.25
C ASP A 65 11.13 -24.07 9.01
N PRO A 66 10.51 -24.09 7.81
CA PRO A 66 9.42 -23.16 7.47
C PRO A 66 8.16 -23.31 8.32
N ALA A 67 7.84 -24.51 8.81
CA ALA A 67 6.66 -24.74 9.64
C ALA A 67 6.85 -24.12 11.04
N GLU A 68 8.03 -24.31 11.63
CA GLU A 68 8.39 -23.65 12.89
C GLU A 68 8.50 -22.13 12.73
N PHE A 69 9.02 -21.62 11.61
CA PHE A 69 8.98 -20.17 11.32
C PHE A 69 7.54 -19.64 11.29
N ARG A 70 6.64 -20.33 10.57
CA ARG A 70 5.23 -19.94 10.50
C ARG A 70 4.56 -19.93 11.87
N LYS A 71 4.81 -20.96 12.68
CA LYS A 71 4.29 -21.05 14.06
C LYS A 71 4.74 -19.88 14.93
N ASP A 72 6.02 -19.51 14.85
CA ASP A 72 6.55 -18.37 15.59
C ASP A 72 5.99 -17.04 15.09
N MET A 73 5.79 -16.89 13.78
CA MET A 73 5.13 -15.73 13.18
C MET A 73 3.67 -15.61 13.64
N ASP A 74 2.92 -16.72 13.66
CA ASP A 74 1.54 -16.75 14.16
C ASP A 74 1.47 -16.32 15.62
N ARG A 75 2.41 -16.80 16.46
CA ARG A 75 2.53 -16.36 17.86
C ARG A 75 2.81 -14.86 17.95
N MET A 76 3.81 -14.36 17.22
CA MET A 76 4.18 -12.93 17.25
C MET A 76 3.02 -12.03 16.83
N LEU A 77 2.33 -12.35 15.73
CA LEU A 77 1.21 -11.55 15.24
C LEU A 77 0.01 -11.60 16.20
N LYS A 78 -0.22 -12.74 16.85
CA LYS A 78 -1.21 -12.86 17.92
C LYS A 78 -0.86 -11.97 19.11
N ASP A 79 0.40 -11.96 19.56
CA ASP A 79 0.85 -11.15 20.68
C ASP A 79 0.71 -9.65 20.38
N VAL A 80 1.06 -9.21 19.16
CA VAL A 80 0.84 -7.83 18.70
C VAL A 80 -0.65 -7.47 18.75
N ARG A 81 -1.52 -8.31 18.17
CA ARG A 81 -2.96 -8.05 18.11
C ARG A 81 -3.62 -8.03 19.49
N LEU A 82 -3.15 -8.86 20.42
CA LEU A 82 -3.70 -8.96 21.78
C LEU A 82 -3.05 -7.99 22.78
N SER A 83 -2.09 -7.18 22.34
CA SER A 83 -1.49 -6.16 23.20
C SER A 83 -2.54 -5.13 23.65
N PRO A 84 -2.44 -4.60 24.89
CA PRO A 84 -3.36 -3.59 25.38
C PRO A 84 -3.40 -2.38 24.43
N PRO A 85 -4.57 -1.94 23.96
CA PRO A 85 -4.66 -0.78 23.10
C PRO A 85 -4.26 0.49 23.85
N ALA A 86 -3.73 1.47 23.12
CA ALA A 86 -3.49 2.81 23.66
C ALA A 86 -4.82 3.48 24.08
N ALA A 87 -4.74 4.47 24.97
CA ALA A 87 -5.92 5.23 25.38
C ALA A 87 -6.65 5.82 24.16
N GLY A 88 -7.95 5.55 24.05
CA GLY A 88 -8.79 5.99 22.93
C GLY A 88 -8.75 5.09 21.69
N ALA A 89 -7.95 4.03 21.67
CA ALA A 89 -7.96 3.02 20.61
C ALA A 89 -8.79 1.79 21.02
N GLU A 90 -9.52 1.20 20.06
CA GLU A 90 -10.35 0.01 20.30
C GLU A 90 -9.52 -1.28 20.31
N ARG A 91 -8.59 -1.42 19.35
CA ARG A 91 -7.74 -2.61 19.20
C ARG A 91 -6.44 -2.31 18.44
N VAL A 92 -5.47 -3.21 18.57
CA VAL A 92 -4.18 -3.16 17.87
C VAL A 92 -4.23 -4.01 16.59
N TYR A 93 -3.60 -3.53 15.53
CA TYR A 93 -3.50 -4.20 14.24
C TYR A 93 -2.04 -4.47 13.89
N PHE A 94 -1.78 -5.56 13.16
CA PHE A 94 -0.53 -5.75 12.44
C PHE A 94 -0.69 -5.37 10.96
N ALA A 95 0.44 -5.14 10.28
CA ALA A 95 0.45 -4.75 8.87
C ALA A 95 -0.27 -5.79 7.99
N GLY A 96 -1.22 -5.33 7.17
CA GLY A 96 -2.03 -6.18 6.30
C GLY A 96 -3.34 -6.67 6.92
N GLN A 97 -3.55 -6.52 8.24
CA GLN A 97 -4.78 -7.01 8.89
C GLN A 97 -6.01 -6.19 8.46
N LYS A 98 -5.89 -4.86 8.40
CA LYS A 98 -7.01 -3.98 8.00
C LYS A 98 -7.42 -4.25 6.57
N GLU A 99 -6.44 -4.42 5.69
CA GLU A 99 -6.62 -4.70 4.28
C GLU A 99 -7.28 -6.07 4.08
N PHE A 100 -6.85 -7.10 4.82
CA PHE A 100 -7.46 -8.44 4.79
C PHE A 100 -8.93 -8.43 5.23
N GLU A 101 -9.24 -7.73 6.33
CA GLU A 101 -10.62 -7.61 6.84
C GLU A 101 -11.51 -6.83 5.87
N HIS A 102 -11.00 -5.73 5.31
CA HIS A 102 -11.72 -4.92 4.32
C HIS A 102 -11.93 -5.67 2.99
N GLU A 103 -10.94 -6.41 2.52
CA GLU A 103 -11.07 -7.25 1.31
C GLU A 103 -12.20 -8.27 1.48
N ALA A 104 -12.28 -8.92 2.65
CA ALA A 104 -13.36 -9.86 2.94
C ALA A 104 -14.73 -9.20 2.98
N GLU A 105 -14.82 -7.96 3.47
CA GLU A 105 -16.04 -7.15 3.46
C GLU A 105 -16.48 -6.81 2.04
N VAL A 106 -15.63 -6.15 1.25
CA VAL A 106 -15.98 -5.68 -0.10
C VAL A 106 -16.24 -6.84 -1.07
N LYS A 107 -15.64 -8.02 -0.84
CA LYS A 107 -16.01 -9.24 -1.58
C LYS A 107 -17.48 -9.65 -1.40
N ARG A 108 -18.09 -9.31 -0.26
CA ARG A 108 -19.50 -9.60 0.02
C ARG A 108 -20.43 -8.44 -0.33
N SER A 109 -20.00 -7.21 -0.09
CA SER A 109 -20.86 -6.01 -0.18
C SER A 109 -20.60 -5.12 -1.39
N GLY A 110 -19.59 -5.43 -2.22
CA GLY A 110 -19.12 -4.57 -3.30
C GLY A 110 -18.08 -3.54 -2.82
N VAL A 111 -17.34 -2.96 -3.78
CA VAL A 111 -16.35 -1.90 -3.53
C VAL A 111 -17.07 -0.55 -3.55
N PRO A 112 -17.02 0.25 -2.48
CA PRO A 112 -17.61 1.58 -2.50
C PRO A 112 -16.81 2.51 -3.42
N LEU A 113 -17.50 3.20 -4.31
CA LEU A 113 -16.91 4.17 -5.23
C LEU A 113 -17.53 5.55 -5.00
N PHE A 114 -16.71 6.59 -5.12
CA PHE A 114 -17.21 7.97 -5.16
C PHE A 114 -17.99 8.22 -6.45
N ALA A 115 -18.99 9.11 -6.40
CA ALA A 115 -19.83 9.44 -7.55
C ALA A 115 -18.99 9.95 -8.74
N GLU A 116 -17.93 10.72 -8.48
CA GLU A 116 -17.00 11.22 -9.49
C GLU A 116 -16.22 10.10 -10.18
N THR A 117 -15.87 9.05 -9.42
CA THR A 117 -15.23 7.85 -9.99
C THR A 117 -16.21 7.11 -10.89
N VAL A 118 -17.47 6.94 -10.47
CA VAL A 118 -18.52 6.31 -11.29
C VAL A 118 -18.74 7.10 -12.58
N ALA A 119 -18.90 8.43 -12.50
CA ALA A 119 -19.06 9.29 -13.67
C ALA A 119 -17.85 9.20 -14.63
N SER A 120 -16.64 9.07 -14.09
CA SER A 120 -15.44 8.87 -14.91
C SER A 120 -15.44 7.51 -15.62
N LEU A 121 -15.86 6.45 -14.92
CA LEU A 121 -16.00 5.11 -15.50
C LEU A 121 -17.09 5.07 -16.58
N GLU A 122 -18.23 5.73 -16.37
CA GLU A 122 -19.30 5.86 -17.37
C GLU A 122 -18.82 6.59 -18.62
N LYS A 123 -17.98 7.61 -18.46
CA LYS A 123 -17.36 8.29 -19.60
C LYS A 123 -16.47 7.33 -20.39
N ILE A 124 -15.60 6.58 -19.70
CA ILE A 124 -14.74 5.57 -20.35
C ILE A 124 -15.60 4.50 -21.04
N SER A 125 -16.70 4.06 -20.42
CA SER A 125 -17.65 3.12 -20.99
C SER A 125 -18.22 3.61 -22.33
N ARG A 126 -18.63 4.89 -22.41
CA ARG A 126 -19.08 5.51 -23.66
C ARG A 126 -17.97 5.60 -24.71
N ASP A 127 -16.78 6.02 -24.30
CA ASP A 127 -15.65 6.22 -25.21
C ASP A 127 -15.10 4.90 -25.78
N THR A 128 -15.25 3.80 -25.04
CA THR A 128 -14.72 2.47 -25.40
C THR A 128 -15.78 1.47 -25.85
N ALA A 129 -17.07 1.83 -25.77
CA ALA A 129 -18.22 0.96 -26.01
C ALA A 129 -18.23 -0.33 -25.15
N VAL A 130 -17.54 -0.34 -24.01
CA VAL A 130 -17.60 -1.44 -23.03
C VAL A 130 -18.67 -1.11 -21.99
N PRO A 131 -19.70 -1.96 -21.80
CA PRO A 131 -20.80 -1.66 -20.87
C PRO A 131 -20.33 -1.64 -19.41
N MET A 132 -21.00 -0.82 -18.59
CA MET A 132 -20.78 -0.81 -17.15
C MET A 132 -21.20 -2.15 -16.52
N PRO A 133 -20.45 -2.67 -15.53
CA PRO A 133 -20.82 -3.88 -14.82
C PRO A 133 -22.04 -3.66 -13.92
N GLU A 134 -22.72 -4.75 -13.56
CA GLU A 134 -23.81 -4.72 -12.58
C GLU A 134 -23.28 -4.33 -11.19
N THR A 135 -24.04 -3.49 -10.48
CA THR A 135 -23.70 -3.07 -9.12
C THR A 135 -24.09 -4.16 -8.10
N VAL A 136 -23.11 -4.63 -7.32
CA VAL A 136 -23.32 -5.59 -6.23
C VAL A 136 -23.38 -4.83 -4.91
N GLY A 137 -24.56 -4.69 -4.31
CA GLY A 137 -24.74 -4.00 -3.02
C GLY A 137 -26.08 -3.24 -2.92
N ILE A 138 -26.73 -3.35 -1.77
CA ILE A 138 -28.06 -2.83 -1.43
C ILE A 138 -28.36 -1.42 -1.95
N GLY A 139 -29.44 -1.32 -2.72
CA GLY A 139 -30.32 -0.15 -2.77
C GLY A 139 -29.63 1.15 -3.14
N GLY A 140 -29.75 1.52 -4.40
CA GLY A 140 -29.44 2.87 -4.84
C GLY A 140 -30.01 3.91 -3.89
N MET A 141 -29.23 4.95 -3.66
CA MET A 141 -29.70 6.18 -3.06
C MET A 141 -28.62 7.26 -3.25
N PRO A 142 -29.08 8.49 -3.42
CA PRO A 142 -29.60 9.09 -4.65
C PRO A 142 -28.50 9.50 -5.64
#